data_AF-X0UM03-F1
#
_entry.id   AF-X0UM03-F1
#
_cell.length_a   1.000
_cell.length_b   1.000
_cell.length_c   1.000
_cell.angle_alpha   90.00
_cell.angle_beta   90.00
_cell.angle_gamma   90.00
#
_symmetry.space_group_name_H-M   'P 1'
#
loop_
_entity.id
_entity.type
_entity.pdbx_description
1 polymer ?
#
loop_
_entity_poly.entity_id
_entity_poly.type
_entity_poly.pdbx_seq_one_letter_code
_entity_poly.pdbx_strand_id
1 'polypeptide(L)'
;YFYDGQWRPVSIRIEKIKVRNGPNVEDQVIYTHHGPVVYTDNKSSLFKNIPPGCALRWTAHDPSNDFLMFLKLNRAQNYDEYVNALSFFDCPAQNIVFADMSGDIAIWHNGKFPLRWPGQGRYISDGSDSNYDWQGWVPRAYIPHIKNPERGFVSSANQEPTDSSYPYYLGSSYGSFTRPARINERLIEMKDISPDDMRRLQIDTLDLKARAILPGLSILMEEQKMTPAEKAAFKKIKLWNFKFLAELIEPTIFEYWWRELANIIWS
;
A
#
# COMPACT_ATOMS: atom_id res chain seq x y z
N TYR A 1 22.15 23.96 -2.91
CA TYR A 1 22.31 22.83 -1.99
C TYR A 1 23.65 22.18 -2.26
N PHE A 2 24.26 21.58 -1.23
CA PHE A 2 25.53 20.88 -1.37
C PHE A 2 25.29 19.49 -1.95
N TYR A 3 26.07 19.11 -2.96
CA TYR A 3 25.97 17.82 -3.63
C TYR A 3 27.31 17.44 -4.28
N ASP A 4 27.83 16.24 -3.99
CA ASP A 4 29.11 15.72 -4.46
C ASP A 4 30.27 16.74 -4.35
N GLY A 5 30.40 17.38 -3.18
CA GLY A 5 31.49 18.32 -2.93
C GLY A 5 31.27 19.74 -3.50
N GLN A 6 30.15 20.00 -4.17
CA GLN A 6 29.89 21.28 -4.83
C GLN A 6 28.55 21.90 -4.44
N TRP A 7 28.51 23.23 -4.36
CA TRP A 7 27.26 23.96 -4.20
C TRP A 7 26.54 24.09 -5.54
N ARG A 8 25.36 23.48 -5.65
CA ARG A 8 24.47 23.57 -6.81
C ARG A 8 23.35 24.59 -6.56
N PRO A 9 22.92 25.36 -7.58
CA PRO A 9 21.78 26.26 -7.45
C PRO A 9 20.48 25.48 -7.21
N VAL A 10 19.51 26.15 -6.60
CA VAL A 10 18.11 25.70 -6.50
C VAL A 10 17.24 26.57 -7.41
N SER A 11 16.10 26.05 -7.85
CA SER A 11 15.08 26.86 -8.50
C SER A 11 13.96 27.16 -7.51
N ILE A 12 13.42 28.38 -7.55
CA ILE A 12 12.32 28.81 -6.68
C ILE A 12 11.10 29.08 -7.53
N ARG A 13 9.96 28.51 -7.14
CA ARG A 13 8.66 28.77 -7.74
C ARG A 13 7.77 29.47 -6.71
N ILE A 14 7.28 30.65 -7.07
CA ILE A 14 6.34 31.41 -6.24
C ILE A 14 4.93 30.95 -6.55
N GLU A 15 4.25 30.41 -5.54
CA GLU A 15 2.85 30.00 -5.60
C GLU A 15 1.97 31.05 -4.94
N LYS A 16 0.91 31.47 -5.63
CA LYS A 16 -0.08 32.41 -5.08
C LYS A 16 -1.39 31.69 -4.82
N ILE A 17 -1.65 31.43 -3.55
CA ILE A 17 -2.80 30.67 -3.08
C ILE A 17 -3.89 31.66 -2.66
N LYS A 18 -5.03 31.66 -3.37
CA LYS A 18 -6.20 32.46 -3.00
C LYS A 18 -6.97 31.76 -1.88
N VAL A 19 -7.06 32.40 -0.71
CA VAL A 19 -7.79 31.85 0.44
C VAL A 19 -9.20 32.43 0.48
N ARG A 20 -10.22 31.55 0.55
CA ARG A 20 -11.61 32.00 0.66
C ARG A 20 -11.77 32.84 1.94
N ASN A 21 -12.33 34.04 1.79
CA ASN A 21 -12.56 34.99 2.89
C ASN A 21 -11.29 35.37 3.68
N GLY A 22 -10.10 35.20 3.09
CA GLY A 22 -8.82 35.50 3.72
C GLY A 22 -7.88 36.24 2.77
N PRO A 23 -6.73 36.71 3.28
CA PRO A 23 -5.68 37.25 2.42
C PRO A 23 -5.10 36.15 1.52
N ASN A 24 -4.60 36.55 0.35
CA ASN A 24 -3.80 35.64 -0.47
C ASN A 24 -2.55 35.23 0.30
N VAL A 25 -2.17 33.96 0.17
CA VAL A 25 -0.90 33.43 0.68
C VAL A 25 0.07 33.33 -0.49
N GLU A 26 1.28 33.84 -0.32
CA GLU A 26 2.39 33.59 -1.23
C GLU A 26 3.30 32.55 -0.58
N ASP A 27 3.57 31.48 -1.31
CA ASP A 27 4.44 30.38 -0.87
C ASP A 27 5.62 30.24 -1.84
N GLN A 28 6.78 29.85 -1.31
CA GLN A 28 8.00 29.65 -2.08
C GLN A 28 8.35 28.17 -2.11
N VAL A 29 8.12 27.53 -3.25
CA VAL A 29 8.48 26.14 -3.44
C VAL A 29 9.90 26.07 -3.99
N ILE A 30 10.83 25.59 -3.16
CA ILE A 30 12.24 25.41 -3.52
C ILE A 30 12.41 24.02 -4.14
N TYR A 31 13.01 23.96 -5.31
CA TYR A 31 13.31 22.72 -6.03
C TYR A 31 14.83 22.47 -6.10
N THR A 32 15.20 21.23 -5.82
CA THR A 32 16.51 20.64 -6.13
C THR A 32 16.35 19.65 -7.30
N HIS A 33 17.42 18.97 -7.71
CA HIS A 33 17.29 17.90 -8.70
C HIS A 33 16.50 16.68 -8.17
N HIS A 34 16.46 16.49 -6.84
CA HIS A 34 15.64 15.46 -6.21
C HIS A 34 14.15 15.76 -6.30
N GLY A 35 13.78 17.04 -6.37
CA GLY A 35 12.39 17.50 -6.31
C GLY A 35 12.20 18.65 -5.31
N PRO A 36 10.95 18.94 -4.93
CA PRO A 36 10.62 20.03 -4.02
C PRO A 36 11.10 19.74 -2.60
N VAL A 37 11.59 20.78 -1.93
CA VAL A 37 11.85 20.79 -0.48
C VAL A 37 10.50 20.81 0.25
N VAL A 38 10.24 19.80 1.07
CA VAL A 38 8.92 19.59 1.70
C VAL A 38 8.67 20.60 2.82
N TYR A 39 9.70 20.89 3.61
CA TYR A 39 9.65 21.86 4.70
C TYR A 39 10.89 22.74 4.68
N THR A 40 10.71 24.05 4.75
CA THR A 40 11.81 25.03 4.87
C THR A 40 12.05 25.46 6.31
N ASP A 41 11.10 25.20 7.20
CA ASP A 41 11.20 25.42 8.64
C ASP A 41 10.54 24.30 9.45
N ASN A 42 10.77 24.30 10.77
CA ASN A 42 10.16 23.35 11.70
C ASN A 42 8.73 23.71 12.13
N LYS A 43 8.30 24.97 11.93
CA LYS A 43 7.00 25.47 12.45
C LYS A 43 5.84 24.96 11.60
N SER A 44 6.09 24.76 10.32
CA SER A 44 5.10 24.39 9.31
C SER A 44 5.05 22.88 9.04
N SER A 45 5.89 22.10 9.73
CA SER A 45 5.98 20.66 9.50
C SER A 45 4.77 19.91 10.08
N LEU A 46 4.09 19.14 9.22
CA LEU A 46 3.04 18.21 9.65
C LEU A 46 3.62 16.94 10.29
N PHE A 47 4.90 16.64 10.01
CA PHE A 47 5.56 15.42 10.45
C PHE A 47 6.84 15.77 11.22
N LYS A 48 6.79 15.66 12.55
CA LYS A 48 7.90 16.04 13.45
C LYS A 48 9.22 15.31 13.18
N ASN A 49 9.17 14.16 12.52
CA ASN A 49 10.32 13.35 12.16
C ASN A 49 10.93 13.72 10.79
N ILE A 50 10.39 14.71 10.08
CA ILE A 50 10.94 15.23 8.83
C ILE A 50 11.56 16.61 9.10
N PRO A 51 12.90 16.73 9.15
CA PRO A 51 13.57 18.00 9.36
C PRO A 51 13.45 18.91 8.13
N PRO A 52 13.58 20.24 8.30
CA PRO A 52 13.59 21.18 7.21
C PRO A 52 14.79 20.92 6.28
N GLY A 53 14.61 21.27 5.00
CA GLY A 53 15.61 21.04 3.95
C GLY A 53 15.53 19.66 3.28
N CYS A 54 14.63 18.76 3.73
CA CYS A 54 14.40 17.48 3.05
C CYS A 54 13.69 17.69 1.71
N ALA A 55 14.29 17.21 0.62
CA ALA A 55 13.65 17.17 -0.70
C ALA A 55 12.93 15.83 -0.92
N LEU A 56 11.77 15.88 -1.56
CA LEU A 56 11.00 14.68 -1.92
C LEU A 56 11.28 14.29 -3.36
N ARG A 57 11.90 13.11 -3.55
CA ARG A 57 11.96 12.44 -4.86
C ARG A 57 10.79 11.47 -5.00
N TRP A 58 9.86 11.80 -5.89
CA TRP A 58 8.70 10.97 -6.22
C TRP A 58 8.55 10.89 -7.74
N THR A 59 8.20 9.71 -8.27
CA THR A 59 7.96 9.47 -9.69
C THR A 59 6.84 10.33 -10.26
N ALA A 60 5.88 10.78 -9.44
CA ALA A 60 4.82 11.72 -9.85
C ALA A 60 5.35 13.12 -10.21
N HIS A 61 6.60 13.44 -9.85
CA HIS A 61 7.25 14.67 -10.28
C HIS A 61 7.78 14.59 -11.72
N ASP A 62 7.89 13.38 -12.28
CA ASP A 62 8.36 13.18 -13.65
C ASP A 62 7.18 13.28 -14.64
N PRO A 63 7.39 13.78 -15.86
CA PRO A 63 6.35 13.76 -16.89
C PRO A 63 5.90 12.33 -17.20
N SER A 64 4.59 12.12 -17.26
CA SER A 64 3.98 10.85 -17.63
C SER A 64 2.79 11.06 -18.58
N ASN A 65 2.28 9.97 -19.16
CA ASN A 65 1.06 9.97 -19.96
C ASN A 65 0.04 8.96 -19.40
N ASP A 66 -0.09 8.94 -18.07
CA ASP A 66 -0.85 7.93 -17.33
C ASP A 66 -2.31 7.82 -17.80
N PHE A 67 -2.92 8.95 -18.19
CA PHE A 67 -4.28 8.99 -18.72
C PHE A 67 -4.47 8.22 -20.03
N LEU A 68 -3.43 8.13 -20.87
CA LEU A 68 -3.51 7.39 -22.13
C LEU A 68 -3.67 5.89 -21.90
N MET A 69 -3.15 5.34 -20.78
CA MET A 69 -3.41 3.94 -20.41
C MET A 69 -4.92 3.69 -20.32
N PHE A 70 -5.66 4.51 -19.56
CA PHE A 70 -7.10 4.31 -19.37
C PHE A 70 -7.88 4.42 -20.69
N LEU A 71 -7.53 5.37 -21.56
CA LEU A 71 -8.15 5.51 -22.87
C LEU A 71 -7.91 4.28 -23.77
N LYS A 72 -6.71 3.68 -23.69
CA LYS A 72 -6.37 2.46 -24.43
C LYS A 72 -7.04 1.22 -23.84
N LEU A 73 -7.04 1.09 -22.51
CA LEU A 73 -7.73 -0.01 -21.82
C LEU A 73 -9.22 -0.05 -22.16
N ASN A 74 -9.89 1.11 -22.27
CA ASN A 74 -11.29 1.19 -22.70
C ASN A 74 -11.57 0.65 -24.10
N ARG A 75 -10.53 0.45 -24.93
CA ARG A 75 -10.63 -0.04 -26.31
C ARG A 75 -9.91 -1.37 -26.53
N ALA A 76 -9.20 -1.88 -25.51
CA ALA A 76 -8.39 -3.08 -25.63
C ALA A 76 -9.28 -4.30 -25.88
N GLN A 77 -8.92 -5.10 -26.88
CA GLN A 77 -9.72 -6.27 -27.29
C GLN A 77 -9.13 -7.61 -26.84
N ASN A 78 -7.89 -7.61 -26.36
CA ASN A 78 -7.13 -8.80 -26.03
C ASN A 78 -6.01 -8.48 -25.02
N TYR A 79 -5.34 -9.53 -24.54
CA TYR A 79 -4.25 -9.42 -23.58
C TYR A 79 -3.09 -8.54 -24.08
N ASP A 80 -2.72 -8.62 -25.37
CA ASP A 80 -1.57 -7.87 -25.90
C ASP A 80 -1.85 -6.37 -25.93
N GLU A 81 -3.08 -5.97 -26.30
CA GLU A 81 -3.53 -4.58 -26.22
C GLU A 81 -3.64 -4.09 -24.77
N TYR A 82 -4.06 -4.95 -23.84
CA TYR A 82 -4.01 -4.67 -22.41
C TYR A 82 -2.56 -4.38 -21.96
N VAL A 83 -1.60 -5.26 -22.27
CA VAL A 83 -0.18 -5.05 -21.93
C VAL A 83 0.39 -3.82 -22.61
N ASN A 84 -0.01 -3.51 -23.85
CA ASN A 84 0.39 -2.29 -24.54
C ASN A 84 -0.14 -1.04 -23.82
N ALA A 85 -1.42 -1.04 -23.41
CA ALA A 85 -2.02 0.07 -22.70
C ALA A 85 -1.29 0.36 -21.39
N LEU A 86 -0.87 -0.68 -20.66
CA LEU A 86 -0.13 -0.53 -19.41
C LEU A 86 1.22 0.20 -19.57
N SER A 87 1.77 0.33 -20.78
CA SER A 87 3.05 1.02 -21.01
C SER A 87 3.00 2.53 -20.90
N PHE A 88 1.81 3.09 -20.76
CA PHE A 88 1.62 4.52 -20.61
C PHE A 88 1.47 4.96 -19.16
N PHE A 89 1.44 4.03 -18.21
CA PHE A 89 1.17 4.30 -16.81
C PHE A 89 2.41 4.09 -15.94
N ASP A 90 2.99 5.20 -15.49
CA ASP A 90 4.19 5.27 -14.68
C ASP A 90 3.86 5.37 -13.19
N CYS A 91 2.84 6.14 -12.79
CA CYS A 91 2.61 6.47 -11.38
C CYS A 91 1.14 6.82 -11.07
N PRO A 92 0.66 6.59 -9.83
CA PRO A 92 1.25 5.73 -8.80
C PRO A 92 1.03 4.26 -9.13
N ALA A 93 2.02 3.40 -8.87
CA ALA A 93 1.94 1.97 -9.19
C ALA A 93 0.64 1.31 -8.69
N GLN A 94 0.01 0.50 -9.54
CA GLN A 94 -1.26 -0.18 -9.29
C GLN A 94 -1.17 -1.67 -9.61
N ASN A 95 -1.93 -2.48 -8.88
CA ASN A 95 -2.22 -3.85 -9.28
C ASN A 95 -3.41 -3.83 -10.26
N ILE A 96 -3.17 -4.07 -11.54
CA ILE A 96 -4.19 -4.01 -12.59
C ILE A 96 -4.53 -5.43 -13.00
N VAL A 97 -5.78 -5.85 -12.78
CA VAL A 97 -6.30 -7.17 -13.15
C VAL A 97 -6.93 -7.11 -14.54
N PHE A 98 -6.79 -8.20 -15.30
CA PHE A 98 -7.37 -8.42 -16.62
C PHE A 98 -8.18 -9.71 -16.62
N ALA A 99 -9.30 -9.70 -17.33
CA ALA A 99 -10.07 -10.88 -17.70
C ALA A 99 -10.75 -10.63 -19.05
N ASP A 100 -10.81 -11.63 -19.93
CA ASP A 100 -11.50 -11.52 -21.23
C ASP A 100 -12.43 -12.69 -21.56
N MET A 101 -13.12 -12.58 -22.69
CA MET A 101 -14.09 -13.57 -23.18
C MET A 101 -13.44 -14.86 -23.73
N SER A 102 -12.14 -14.84 -23.99
CA SER A 102 -11.38 -16.05 -24.37
C SER A 102 -11.02 -16.90 -23.13
N GLY A 103 -11.28 -16.38 -21.93
CA GLY A 103 -10.96 -17.01 -20.66
C GLY A 103 -9.58 -16.64 -20.12
N ASP A 104 -8.88 -15.68 -20.74
CA ASP A 104 -7.59 -15.22 -20.24
C ASP A 104 -7.80 -14.38 -18.97
N ILE A 105 -6.96 -14.61 -17.97
CA ILE A 105 -6.84 -13.77 -16.77
C ILE A 105 -5.39 -13.35 -16.55
N ALA A 106 -5.19 -12.14 -16.05
CA ALA A 106 -3.85 -11.68 -15.70
C ALA A 106 -3.87 -10.63 -14.60
N ILE A 107 -2.72 -10.40 -14.00
CA ILE A 107 -2.48 -9.27 -13.10
C ILE A 107 -1.07 -8.74 -13.31
N TRP A 108 -0.95 -7.41 -13.31
CA TRP A 108 0.32 -6.69 -13.35
C TRP A 108 0.45 -5.78 -12.13
N HIS A 109 1.58 -5.82 -11.43
CA HIS A 109 1.99 -4.79 -10.48
C HIS A 109 2.56 -3.58 -11.25
N ASN A 110 1.70 -2.90 -12.01
CA ASN A 110 2.09 -1.97 -13.04
C ASN A 110 2.51 -0.60 -12.49
N GLY A 111 3.58 -0.05 -13.04
CA GLY A 111 4.10 1.28 -12.73
C GLY A 111 5.58 1.38 -13.10
N LYS A 112 6.16 2.54 -12.84
CA LYS A 112 7.58 2.83 -13.04
C LYS A 112 8.31 2.73 -11.70
N PHE A 113 9.17 1.73 -11.56
CA PHE A 113 9.88 1.47 -10.32
C PHE A 113 11.34 1.87 -10.45
N PRO A 114 11.85 2.78 -9.60
CA PRO A 114 13.27 3.11 -9.61
C PRO A 114 14.09 1.90 -9.16
N LEU A 115 15.27 1.71 -9.78
CA LEU A 115 16.26 0.76 -9.31
C LEU A 115 16.80 1.23 -7.97
N ARG A 116 16.58 0.40 -6.95
CA ARG A 116 16.97 0.68 -5.57
C ARG A 116 17.67 -0.53 -4.97
N TRP A 117 18.64 -0.29 -4.10
CA TRP A 117 19.16 -1.36 -3.25
C TRP A 117 18.18 -1.66 -2.09
N PRO A 118 18.27 -2.85 -1.48
CA PRO A 118 17.42 -3.21 -0.34
C PRO A 118 17.46 -2.16 0.77
N GLY A 119 16.29 -1.58 1.08
CA GLY A 119 16.12 -0.59 2.16
C GLY A 119 16.29 0.88 1.75
N GLN A 120 16.69 1.19 0.51
CA GLN A 120 16.79 2.58 0.05
C GLN A 120 15.41 3.27 0.10
N GLY A 121 15.37 4.45 0.70
CA GLY A 121 14.15 5.23 0.89
C GLY A 121 13.26 4.76 2.05
N ARG A 122 13.70 3.78 2.87
CA ARG A 122 13.02 3.45 4.15
C ARG A 122 13.12 4.58 5.17
N TYR A 123 14.20 5.35 5.09
CA TYR A 123 14.47 6.53 5.92
C TYR A 123 14.93 7.68 5.01
N ILE A 124 15.07 8.86 5.61
CA ILE A 124 15.65 10.02 4.95
C ILE A 124 17.07 9.66 4.48
N SER A 125 17.32 9.86 3.19
CA SER A 125 18.60 9.58 2.54
C SER A 125 19.49 10.82 2.55
N ASP A 126 20.81 10.64 2.41
CA ASP A 126 21.73 11.76 2.25
C ASP A 126 21.57 12.37 0.86
N GLY A 127 20.85 13.50 0.78
CA GLY A 127 20.60 14.19 -0.48
C GLY A 127 21.82 14.90 -1.08
N SER A 128 22.99 14.84 -0.44
CA SER A 128 24.26 15.41 -0.92
C SER A 128 25.19 14.39 -1.58
N ASP A 129 24.86 13.10 -1.52
CA ASP A 129 25.65 11.99 -2.07
C ASP A 129 24.89 11.33 -3.23
N SER A 130 25.45 11.41 -4.44
CA SER A 130 24.87 10.82 -5.66
C SER A 130 24.64 9.32 -5.59
N ASN A 131 25.28 8.61 -4.65
CA ASN A 131 24.98 7.20 -4.42
C ASN A 131 23.51 6.99 -4.02
N TYR A 132 22.87 7.95 -3.34
CA TYR A 132 21.46 7.89 -2.92
C TYR A 132 20.45 8.18 -4.02
N ASP A 133 20.91 8.57 -5.21
CA ASP A 133 20.05 8.83 -6.35
C ASP A 133 19.51 7.51 -6.95
N TRP A 134 18.38 7.60 -7.64
CA TRP A 134 17.88 6.49 -8.44
C TRP A 134 18.78 6.29 -9.66
N GLN A 135 19.40 5.12 -9.76
CA GLN A 135 20.39 4.80 -10.80
C GLN A 135 19.76 4.28 -12.12
N GLY A 136 18.42 4.27 -12.19
CA GLY A 136 17.68 3.78 -13.35
C GLY A 136 16.31 3.26 -12.97
N TRP A 137 15.74 2.42 -13.84
CA TRP A 137 14.39 1.88 -13.70
C TRP A 137 14.41 0.35 -13.83
N VAL A 138 13.57 -0.33 -13.07
CA VAL A 138 13.32 -1.76 -13.24
C VAL A 138 12.86 -1.98 -14.68
N PRO A 139 13.51 -2.87 -15.47
CA PRO A 139 13.11 -3.06 -16.86
C PRO A 139 11.70 -3.64 -16.95
N ARG A 140 10.94 -3.25 -17.97
CA ARG A 140 9.51 -3.63 -18.13
C ARG A 140 9.28 -5.15 -18.05
N ALA A 141 10.18 -5.94 -18.62
CA ALA A 141 10.10 -7.41 -18.61
C ALA A 141 10.17 -8.02 -17.21
N TYR A 142 10.72 -7.29 -16.23
CA TYR A 142 10.81 -7.70 -14.84
C TYR A 142 9.70 -7.13 -13.96
N ILE A 143 8.82 -6.27 -14.46
CA ILE A 143 7.67 -5.81 -13.66
C ILE A 143 6.84 -7.04 -13.28
N PRO A 144 6.51 -7.27 -11.99
CA PRO A 144 5.82 -8.49 -11.59
C PRO A 144 4.47 -8.63 -12.28
N HIS A 145 4.28 -9.75 -12.97
CA HIS A 145 3.04 -10.06 -13.66
C HIS A 145 2.85 -11.57 -13.82
N ILE A 146 1.61 -11.98 -14.03
CA ILE A 146 1.28 -13.36 -14.36
C ILE A 146 0.02 -13.41 -15.24
N LYS A 147 0.02 -14.28 -16.24
CA LYS A 147 -1.12 -14.58 -17.11
C LYS A 147 -1.48 -16.06 -16.95
N ASN A 148 -2.77 -16.37 -16.84
CA ASN A 148 -3.33 -17.73 -16.76
C ASN A 148 -2.57 -18.65 -15.78
N PRO A 149 -2.43 -18.27 -14.49
CA PRO A 149 -1.74 -19.11 -13.54
C PRO A 149 -2.47 -20.45 -13.35
N GLU A 150 -1.74 -21.53 -13.09
CA GLU A 150 -2.28 -22.88 -12.87
C GLU A 150 -3.36 -22.93 -11.79
N ARG A 151 -3.24 -22.08 -10.75
CA ARG A 151 -4.23 -21.96 -9.67
C ARG A 151 -5.62 -21.44 -10.12
N GLY A 152 -5.77 -20.99 -11.37
CA GLY A 152 -7.05 -20.61 -11.97
C GLY A 152 -7.61 -19.24 -11.55
N PHE A 153 -6.87 -18.45 -10.77
CA PHE A 153 -7.29 -17.09 -10.39
C PHE A 153 -6.10 -16.14 -10.17
N VAL A 154 -6.39 -14.84 -10.24
CA VAL A 154 -5.49 -13.76 -9.78
C VAL A 154 -6.19 -12.94 -8.69
N SER A 155 -5.42 -12.37 -7.77
CA SER A 155 -5.97 -11.58 -6.66
C SER A 155 -4.94 -10.59 -6.13
N SER A 156 -5.40 -9.40 -5.75
CA SER A 156 -4.60 -8.41 -5.03
C SER A 156 -5.43 -7.78 -3.92
N ALA A 157 -4.83 -7.69 -2.74
CA ALA A 157 -5.30 -6.94 -1.59
C ALA A 157 -4.12 -6.23 -0.91
N ASN A 158 -3.26 -5.59 -1.73
CA ASN A 158 -2.10 -4.79 -1.33
C ASN A 158 -0.93 -5.57 -0.68
N GLN A 159 -0.90 -6.90 -0.77
CA GLN A 159 0.28 -7.69 -0.39
C GLN A 159 1.49 -7.41 -1.30
N GLU A 160 2.66 -7.85 -0.85
CA GLU A 160 3.86 -7.94 -1.67
C GLU A 160 3.58 -8.80 -2.92
N PRO A 161 3.92 -8.30 -4.14
CA PRO A 161 3.55 -8.96 -5.39
C PRO A 161 4.48 -10.11 -5.79
N THR A 162 5.59 -10.30 -5.07
CA THR A 162 6.70 -11.17 -5.44
C THR A 162 7.13 -12.05 -4.28
N ASP A 163 7.83 -13.15 -4.59
CA ASP A 163 8.54 -13.96 -3.60
C ASP A 163 10.02 -13.55 -3.49
N SER A 164 10.78 -14.27 -2.68
CA SER A 164 12.19 -14.00 -2.41
C SER A 164 13.14 -14.25 -3.60
N SER A 165 12.66 -14.88 -4.69
CA SER A 165 13.47 -15.09 -5.90
C SER A 165 13.50 -13.86 -6.82
N TYR A 166 12.60 -12.89 -6.59
CA TYR A 166 12.52 -11.70 -7.41
C TYR A 166 13.75 -10.78 -7.24
N PRO A 167 14.42 -10.37 -8.33
CA PRO A 167 15.75 -9.78 -8.24
C PRO A 167 15.79 -8.28 -7.87
N TYR A 168 14.66 -7.57 -7.89
CA TYR A 168 14.62 -6.13 -7.64
C TYR A 168 13.92 -5.77 -6.34
N TYR A 169 14.43 -4.76 -5.64
CA TYR A 169 13.77 -4.23 -4.45
C TYR A 169 12.62 -3.26 -4.82
N LEU A 170 11.38 -3.67 -4.55
CA LEU A 170 10.18 -2.87 -4.83
C LEU A 170 9.73 -1.98 -3.66
N GLY A 171 10.41 -2.05 -2.52
CA GLY A 171 10.02 -1.38 -1.29
C GLY A 171 9.67 -2.40 -0.20
N SER A 172 9.17 -1.93 0.93
CA SER A 172 8.79 -2.81 2.05
C SER A 172 7.51 -2.39 2.77
N SER A 173 6.73 -1.46 2.21
CA SER A 173 5.48 -0.99 2.80
C SER A 173 4.32 -1.56 2.00
N TYR A 174 3.84 -2.73 2.43
CA TYR A 174 2.70 -3.42 1.86
C TYR A 174 1.59 -3.56 2.89
N GLY A 175 0.37 -3.83 2.43
CA GLY A 175 -0.77 -4.07 3.30
C GLY A 175 -0.61 -5.34 4.14
N SER A 176 -1.38 -5.41 5.22
CA SER A 176 -1.48 -6.62 6.06
C SER A 176 -1.80 -7.87 5.23
N PHE A 177 -1.23 -9.01 5.64
CA PHE A 177 -1.45 -10.31 5.01
C PHE A 177 -2.89 -10.83 5.11
N THR A 178 -3.71 -10.29 6.02
CA THR A 178 -5.01 -10.89 6.39
C THR A 178 -6.03 -10.89 5.26
N ARG A 179 -6.26 -9.75 4.58
CA ARG A 179 -7.18 -9.67 3.43
C ARG A 179 -6.76 -10.58 2.28
N PRO A 180 -5.50 -10.54 1.79
CA PRO A 180 -5.09 -11.41 0.69
C PRO A 180 -5.14 -12.88 1.08
N ALA A 181 -4.73 -13.25 2.29
CA ALA A 181 -4.87 -14.63 2.77
C ALA A 181 -6.34 -15.08 2.79
N ARG A 182 -7.27 -14.24 3.26
CA ARG A 182 -8.70 -14.58 3.28
C ARG A 182 -9.28 -14.75 1.89
N ILE A 183 -8.96 -13.85 0.96
CA ILE A 183 -9.40 -13.95 -0.44
C ILE A 183 -8.87 -15.24 -1.07
N ASN A 184 -7.60 -15.57 -0.87
CA ASN A 184 -6.99 -16.77 -1.44
C ASN A 184 -7.56 -18.05 -0.80
N GLU A 185 -7.76 -18.08 0.52
CA GLU A 185 -8.42 -19.20 1.22
C GLU A 185 -9.80 -19.51 0.61
N ARG A 186 -10.59 -18.49 0.30
CA ARG A 186 -11.91 -18.67 -0.33
C ARG A 186 -11.79 -19.13 -1.78
N LEU A 187 -10.99 -18.43 -2.59
CA LEU A 187 -10.89 -18.73 -4.03
C LEU A 187 -10.31 -20.12 -4.32
N ILE A 188 -9.42 -20.63 -3.48
CA ILE A 188 -8.85 -21.99 -3.60
C ILE A 188 -9.92 -23.07 -3.40
N GLU A 189 -10.88 -22.85 -2.49
CA GLU A 189 -11.92 -23.83 -2.15
C GLU A 189 -13.12 -23.79 -3.10
N MET A 190 -13.35 -22.65 -3.74
CA MET A 190 -14.53 -22.41 -4.57
C MET A 190 -14.43 -23.15 -5.91
N LYS A 191 -15.55 -23.77 -6.31
CA LYS A 191 -15.74 -24.44 -7.61
C LYS A 191 -17.04 -23.95 -8.23
N ASP A 192 -17.13 -23.99 -9.55
CA ASP A 192 -18.33 -23.61 -10.31
C ASP A 192 -18.88 -22.23 -9.90
N ILE A 193 -17.96 -21.27 -9.79
CA ILE A 193 -18.18 -19.95 -9.22
C ILE A 193 -19.22 -19.16 -10.03
N SER A 194 -20.26 -18.68 -9.34
CA SER A 194 -21.21 -17.73 -9.91
C SER A 194 -20.88 -16.26 -9.55
N PRO A 195 -21.44 -15.27 -10.27
CA PRO A 195 -21.36 -13.86 -9.86
C PRO A 195 -21.91 -13.59 -8.45
N ASP A 196 -22.89 -14.38 -7.98
CA ASP A 196 -23.41 -14.31 -6.62
C ASP A 196 -22.36 -14.71 -5.57
N ASP A 197 -21.53 -15.70 -5.87
CA ASP A 197 -20.47 -16.13 -4.97
C ASP A 197 -19.36 -15.08 -4.85
N MET A 198 -19.07 -14.38 -5.94
CA MET A 198 -18.15 -13.23 -5.91
C MET A 198 -18.72 -12.05 -5.11
N ARG A 199 -20.03 -11.79 -5.19
CA ARG A 199 -20.70 -10.80 -4.32
C ARG A 199 -20.58 -11.18 -2.85
N ARG A 200 -20.75 -12.46 -2.51
CA ARG A 200 -20.57 -12.96 -1.13
C ARG A 200 -19.13 -12.83 -0.66
N LEU A 201 -18.15 -13.09 -1.54
CA LEU A 201 -16.72 -12.91 -1.22
C LEU A 201 -16.40 -11.45 -0.89
N GLN A 202 -16.95 -10.49 -1.63
CA GLN A 202 -16.74 -9.04 -1.41
C GLN A 202 -17.27 -8.55 -0.05
N ILE A 203 -18.24 -9.25 0.55
CA ILE A 203 -18.81 -8.91 1.87
C ILE A 203 -18.34 -9.86 2.98
N ASP A 204 -17.25 -10.61 2.77
CA ASP A 204 -16.70 -11.49 3.80
C ASP A 204 -16.19 -10.66 4.99
N THR A 205 -16.67 -10.99 6.20
CA THR A 205 -16.37 -10.26 7.44
C THR A 205 -15.51 -11.07 8.41
N LEU A 206 -14.91 -12.18 7.98
CA LEU A 206 -14.07 -12.99 8.86
C LEU A 206 -12.73 -12.28 9.12
N ASP A 207 -12.43 -12.03 10.38
CA ASP A 207 -11.13 -11.47 10.78
C ASP A 207 -10.10 -12.59 11.01
N LEU A 208 -9.14 -12.69 10.08
CA LEU A 208 -8.05 -13.65 10.19
C LEU A 208 -7.06 -13.36 11.32
N LYS A 209 -6.87 -12.10 11.71
CA LYS A 209 -6.05 -11.72 12.85
C LYS A 209 -6.68 -12.24 14.14
N ALA A 210 -7.99 -12.00 14.32
CA ALA A 210 -8.73 -12.53 15.45
C ALA A 210 -8.67 -14.06 15.50
N ARG A 211 -8.95 -14.72 14.37
CA ARG A 211 -8.89 -16.19 14.27
C ARG A 211 -7.52 -16.77 14.63
N ALA A 212 -6.44 -16.09 14.24
CA ALA A 212 -5.08 -16.56 14.49
C ALA A 212 -4.60 -16.31 15.94
N ILE A 213 -4.99 -15.20 16.54
CA ILE A 213 -4.38 -14.70 17.80
C ILE A 213 -5.26 -14.98 19.02
N LEU A 214 -6.57 -14.83 18.89
CA LEU A 214 -7.50 -14.89 20.02
C LEU A 214 -7.47 -16.23 20.78
N PRO A 215 -7.33 -17.41 20.12
CA PRO A 215 -7.17 -18.68 20.84
C PRO A 215 -5.94 -18.68 21.76
N GLY A 216 -4.81 -18.16 21.28
CA GLY A 216 -3.58 -18.05 22.08
C GLY A 216 -3.71 -17.05 23.22
N LEU A 217 -4.26 -15.87 22.96
CA LEU A 217 -4.52 -14.87 24.00
C LEU A 217 -5.44 -15.42 25.11
N SER A 218 -6.46 -16.20 24.72
CA SER A 218 -7.43 -16.75 25.68
C SER A 218 -6.80 -17.73 26.67
N ILE A 219 -5.75 -18.45 26.28
CA ILE A 219 -5.03 -19.39 27.16
C ILE A 219 -4.24 -18.65 28.24
N LEU A 220 -3.76 -17.44 27.93
CA LEU A 220 -2.94 -16.63 28.85
C LEU A 220 -3.78 -15.90 29.91
N MET A 221 -5.11 -15.91 29.79
CA MET A 221 -5.99 -15.16 30.67
C MET A 221 -6.24 -15.87 32.00
N GLU A 222 -6.08 -15.13 33.10
CA GLU A 222 -6.41 -15.61 34.45
C GLU A 222 -7.85 -15.23 34.83
N GLU A 223 -8.82 -16.05 34.42
CA GLU A 223 -10.24 -15.79 34.65
C GLU A 223 -10.58 -15.53 36.14
N GLN A 224 -9.85 -16.14 37.08
CA GLN A 224 -10.03 -15.93 38.52
C GLN A 224 -9.77 -14.49 38.98
N LYS A 225 -8.88 -13.75 38.29
CA LYS A 225 -8.53 -12.36 38.61
C LYS A 225 -9.49 -11.33 38.01
N MET A 226 -10.40 -11.77 37.15
CA MET A 226 -11.35 -10.90 36.45
C MET A 226 -12.54 -10.50 37.33
N THR A 227 -12.96 -9.24 37.18
CA THR A 227 -14.25 -8.73 37.64
C THR A 227 -15.42 -9.45 36.95
N PRO A 228 -16.65 -9.38 37.48
CA PRO A 228 -17.82 -9.97 36.82
C PRO A 228 -18.05 -9.46 35.39
N ALA A 229 -17.80 -8.18 35.13
CA ALA A 229 -17.96 -7.59 33.80
C ALA A 229 -16.93 -8.15 32.80
N GLU A 230 -15.67 -8.27 33.21
CA GLU A 230 -14.59 -8.85 32.39
C GLU A 230 -14.86 -10.33 32.08
N LYS A 231 -15.33 -11.12 33.07
CA LYS A 231 -15.74 -12.51 32.84
C LYS A 231 -16.85 -12.64 31.81
N ALA A 232 -17.84 -11.75 31.87
CA ALA A 232 -18.94 -11.74 30.90
C ALA A 232 -18.45 -11.41 29.48
N ALA A 233 -17.58 -10.41 29.33
CA ALA A 233 -16.97 -10.05 28.05
C ALA A 233 -16.06 -11.19 27.52
N PHE A 234 -15.26 -11.80 28.38
CA PHE A 234 -14.35 -12.88 28.01
C PHE A 234 -15.12 -14.15 27.60
N LYS A 235 -16.23 -14.47 28.26
CA LYS A 235 -17.09 -15.58 27.83
C LYS A 235 -17.64 -15.37 26.42
N LYS A 236 -18.04 -14.14 26.08
CA LYS A 236 -18.53 -13.79 24.74
C LYS A 236 -17.42 -13.94 23.69
N ILE A 237 -16.24 -13.38 23.94
CA ILE A 237 -15.14 -13.43 22.98
C ILE A 237 -14.66 -14.85 22.71
N LYS A 238 -14.66 -15.74 23.71
CA LYS A 238 -14.29 -17.17 23.54
C LYS A 238 -15.23 -17.95 22.61
N LEU A 239 -16.49 -17.53 22.51
CA LEU A 239 -17.51 -18.19 21.68
C LEU A 239 -17.68 -17.52 20.31
N TRP A 240 -17.01 -16.40 20.09
CA TRP A 240 -17.11 -15.65 18.85
C TRP A 240 -16.51 -16.44 17.68
N ASN A 241 -17.20 -16.41 16.54
CA ASN A 241 -16.76 -17.06 15.30
C ASN A 241 -15.84 -16.17 14.44
N PHE A 242 -15.29 -15.10 15.02
CA PHE A 242 -14.38 -14.14 14.38
C PHE A 242 -15.00 -13.30 13.25
N LYS A 243 -16.33 -13.29 13.09
CA LYS A 243 -17.01 -12.47 12.07
C LYS A 243 -17.41 -11.10 12.61
N PHE A 244 -17.05 -10.06 11.89
CA PHE A 244 -17.48 -8.68 12.15
C PHE A 244 -18.91 -8.45 11.64
N LEU A 245 -19.89 -8.95 12.39
CA LEU A 245 -21.32 -8.72 12.13
C LEU A 245 -21.81 -7.56 13.00
N ALA A 246 -22.72 -6.74 12.46
CA ALA A 246 -23.14 -5.47 13.07
C ALA A 246 -23.89 -5.65 14.41
N GLU A 247 -24.53 -6.80 14.58
CA GLU A 247 -25.29 -7.20 15.77
C GLU A 247 -24.41 -7.76 16.91
N LEU A 248 -23.12 -8.00 16.65
CA LEU A 248 -22.20 -8.62 17.60
C LEU A 248 -21.40 -7.55 18.36
N ILE A 249 -21.20 -7.78 19.66
CA ILE A 249 -20.36 -6.92 20.52
C ILE A 249 -18.91 -7.41 20.56
N GLU A 250 -18.71 -8.69 20.27
CA GLU A 250 -17.44 -9.40 20.27
C GLU A 250 -16.37 -8.74 19.39
N PRO A 251 -16.68 -8.28 18.15
CA PRO A 251 -15.70 -7.57 17.32
C PRO A 251 -15.17 -6.30 18.00
N THR A 252 -16.03 -5.54 18.67
CA THR A 252 -15.63 -4.33 19.42
C THR A 252 -14.75 -4.69 20.61
N ILE A 253 -15.09 -5.75 21.37
CA ILE A 253 -14.25 -6.21 22.48
C ILE A 253 -12.84 -6.57 21.97
N PHE A 254 -12.74 -7.31 20.87
CA PHE A 254 -11.45 -7.69 20.28
C PHE A 254 -10.64 -6.49 19.78
N GLU A 255 -11.26 -5.55 19.07
CA GLU A 255 -10.57 -4.35 18.57
C GLU A 255 -9.99 -3.51 19.72
N TYR A 256 -10.75 -3.30 20.79
CA TYR A 256 -10.25 -2.58 21.97
C TYR A 256 -9.14 -3.37 22.67
N TRP A 257 -9.34 -4.67 22.91
CA TRP A 257 -8.31 -5.48 23.56
C TRP A 257 -7.00 -5.51 22.75
N TRP A 258 -7.08 -5.71 21.43
CA TRP A 258 -5.92 -5.71 20.57
C TRP A 258 -5.20 -4.36 20.55
N ARG A 259 -5.95 -3.25 20.49
CA ARG A 259 -5.38 -1.91 20.55
C ARG A 259 -4.65 -1.66 21.86
N GLU A 260 -5.26 -1.97 23.01
CA GLU A 260 -4.61 -1.75 24.30
C GLU A 260 -3.39 -2.66 24.48
N LEU A 261 -3.47 -3.92 24.02
CA LEU A 261 -2.31 -4.81 24.02
C LEU A 261 -1.17 -4.25 23.17
N ALA A 262 -1.46 -3.77 21.96
CA ALA A 262 -0.46 -3.17 21.09
C ALA A 262 0.15 -1.91 21.72
N ASN A 263 -0.65 -1.07 22.37
CA ASN A 263 -0.16 0.10 23.10
C ASN A 263 0.82 -0.31 24.21
N ILE A 264 0.48 -1.30 25.04
CA ILE A 264 1.34 -1.75 26.14
C ILE A 264 2.68 -2.33 25.64
N ILE A 265 2.68 -2.99 24.48
CA ILE A 265 3.89 -3.61 23.93
C ILE A 265 4.78 -2.60 23.21
N TRP A 266 4.20 -1.65 22.48
CA TRP A 266 4.92 -0.83 21.49
C TRP A 266 4.96 0.67 21.80
N SER A 267 4.26 1.14 22.84
CA SER A 267 4.33 2.53 23.34
C SER A 267 5.19 2.62 24.59
#